data_AF-V5G7F9-F1
#
_entry.id   AF-V5G7F9-F1
#
_cell.length_a   1.000
_cell.length_b   1.000
_cell.length_c   1.000
_cell.angle_alpha   90.00
_cell.angle_beta   90.00
_cell.angle_gamma   90.00
#
_symmetry.space_group_name_H-M   'P 1'
#
loop_
_entity.id
_entity.type
_entity.pdbx_description
1 polymer ?
#
loop_
_entity_poly.entity_id
_entity_poly.type
_entity_poly.pdbx_seq_one_letter_code
_entity_poly.pdbx_strand_id
1 'polypeptide(L)'
;MSDLDIPHPFSQIPLYPLQYLHASPIHPLPHLSTSATTAANTKEHTNANKDGQNPSSHPCINIWCKREDHGSPLACSGNKYRKLEYIVPDILRQQKDGKTVTTLVTEGAIQSNHTVQVASVAAVLGLKAVVLLHKGTGGGLRSTTNPEVFQNTGNVQVVRMLGAEVRMLEPDESADDKDPVEPILQELRNNGHVPYWIPSGASLHHLGGLGYARCAFEIAKQERELAQRGTLKGSGQFDYIFVSFGSGSTVSGLIAGFKLLEKTRQQPGNNDDGKQYPKRQVIGIMSSPTKPKPYHEERAVRFARTAGGMIGLDPQNDISVDDVRLDDRFVGSAYGQLDPKTNDALNRVARVDGLIGDPVYTGKTLRGLLHWVESGEIARDWSVRGENSTELNVLFIHTGGQFALAAYSDI
;
A
#
# COMPACT_ATOMS: atom_id res chain seq x y z
N MET A 1 10.39 -10.55 15.93
CA MET A 1 8.94 -10.28 15.73
C MET A 1 8.08 -11.02 16.76
N SER A 2 8.47 -11.04 18.04
CA SER A 2 7.72 -11.69 19.12
C SER A 2 6.63 -10.73 19.63
N ASP A 3 5.46 -11.29 19.95
CA ASP A 3 4.27 -10.63 20.54
C ASP A 3 3.27 -9.98 19.58
N LEU A 4 3.04 -10.55 18.38
CA LEU A 4 1.75 -10.36 17.72
C LEU A 4 0.89 -11.59 17.98
N ASP A 5 -0.27 -11.38 18.59
CA ASP A 5 -1.27 -12.42 18.80
C ASP A 5 -2.00 -12.70 17.48
N ILE A 6 -1.38 -13.54 16.66
CA ILE A 6 -1.91 -13.97 15.37
C ILE A 6 -2.63 -15.31 15.59
N PRO A 7 -3.93 -15.42 15.27
CA PRO A 7 -4.67 -16.65 15.49
C PRO A 7 -4.30 -17.75 14.49
N HIS A 8 -4.59 -19.01 14.84
CA HIS A 8 -4.58 -20.12 13.90
C HIS A 8 -5.72 -19.99 12.86
N PRO A 9 -5.52 -20.35 11.57
CA PRO A 9 -4.32 -20.94 10.96
C PRO A 9 -3.25 -19.92 10.54
N PHE A 10 -3.52 -18.62 10.65
CA PHE A 10 -2.62 -17.58 10.14
C PHE A 10 -1.22 -17.65 10.77
N SER A 11 -1.12 -17.98 12.07
CA SER A 11 0.16 -18.12 12.76
C SER A 11 1.07 -19.24 12.23
N GLN A 12 0.50 -20.22 11.51
CA GLN A 12 1.23 -21.35 10.96
C GLN A 12 1.80 -21.07 9.57
N ILE A 13 1.40 -19.96 8.93
CA ILE A 13 1.92 -19.63 7.61
C ILE A 13 3.37 -19.15 7.75
N PRO A 14 4.34 -19.81 7.09
CA PRO A 14 5.74 -19.45 7.19
C PRO A 14 5.99 -17.99 6.77
N LEU A 15 6.89 -17.35 7.51
CA LEU A 15 7.32 -15.98 7.27
C LEU A 15 8.84 -15.90 7.35
N TYR A 16 9.46 -15.29 6.35
CA TYR A 16 10.88 -14.95 6.35
C TYR A 16 11.04 -13.47 6.72
N PRO A 17 11.82 -13.10 7.76
CA PRO A 17 11.92 -11.72 8.21
C PRO A 17 12.72 -10.86 7.21
N LEU A 18 12.07 -9.84 6.64
CA LEU A 18 12.68 -8.81 5.79
C LEU A 18 12.47 -7.39 6.37
N GLN A 19 11.64 -7.24 7.39
CA GLN A 19 11.48 -6.00 8.15
C GLN A 19 12.47 -5.92 9.32
N TYR A 20 12.61 -4.74 9.91
CA TYR A 20 13.26 -4.60 11.22
C TYR A 20 12.55 -5.46 12.29
N LEU A 21 13.24 -5.72 13.40
CA LEU A 21 12.67 -6.50 14.51
C LEU A 21 11.45 -5.84 15.14
N HIS A 22 11.36 -4.50 15.06
CA HIS A 22 10.24 -3.70 15.53
C HIS A 22 9.28 -3.37 14.38
N ALA A 23 8.01 -3.18 14.72
CA ALA A 23 6.97 -2.72 13.82
C ALA A 23 7.35 -1.38 13.17
N SER A 24 6.95 -1.17 11.91
CA SER A 24 7.17 0.13 11.26
C SER A 24 6.44 1.22 12.05
N PRO A 25 7.10 2.36 12.35
CA PRO A 25 6.58 3.30 13.33
C PRO A 25 5.31 3.99 12.85
N ILE A 26 4.44 4.32 13.82
CA ILE A 26 3.29 5.21 13.62
C ILE A 26 3.55 6.49 14.43
N HIS A 27 3.40 7.64 13.80
CA HIS A 27 3.55 8.94 14.45
C HIS A 27 2.49 9.95 13.96
N PRO A 28 2.12 10.96 14.76
CA PRO A 28 1.16 11.98 14.33
C PRO A 28 1.77 12.91 13.26
N LEU A 29 0.91 13.54 12.48
CA LEU A 29 1.20 14.65 11.56
C LEU A 29 0.47 15.90 12.07
N PRO A 30 1.04 16.63 13.05
CA PRO A 30 0.32 17.65 13.80
C PRO A 30 -0.08 18.84 12.93
N HIS A 31 0.77 19.29 12.00
CA HIS A 31 0.46 20.45 11.16
C HIS A 31 -0.66 20.16 10.15
N LEU A 32 -0.66 18.97 9.57
CA LEU A 32 -1.77 18.49 8.77
C LEU A 32 -3.06 18.33 9.59
N SER A 33 -2.98 17.82 10.82
CA SER A 33 -4.15 17.65 11.70
C SER A 33 -4.82 18.98 12.08
N THR A 34 -4.02 20.01 12.38
CA THR A 34 -4.54 21.35 12.65
C THR A 34 -5.19 21.97 11.41
N SER A 35 -4.53 21.83 10.25
CA SER A 35 -5.07 22.33 8.97
C SER A 35 -6.39 21.64 8.60
N ALA A 36 -6.44 20.32 8.83
CA ALA A 36 -7.59 19.47 8.60
C ALA A 36 -8.83 19.93 9.39
N THR A 37 -8.65 20.08 10.70
CA THR A 37 -9.72 20.47 11.62
C THR A 37 -10.21 21.89 11.32
N THR A 38 -9.30 22.81 11.00
CA THR A 38 -9.65 24.20 10.65
C THR A 38 -10.46 24.28 9.35
N ALA A 39 -10.06 23.51 8.33
CA ALA A 39 -10.73 23.49 7.04
C ALA A 39 -12.17 22.94 7.14
N ALA A 40 -12.38 21.89 7.94
CA ALA A 40 -13.69 21.32 8.19
C ALA A 40 -14.64 22.34 8.83
N ASN A 41 -14.19 23.02 9.90
CA ASN A 41 -15.00 24.01 10.62
C ASN A 41 -15.34 25.25 9.78
N THR A 42 -14.43 25.70 8.91
CA THR A 42 -14.65 26.90 8.08
C THR A 42 -15.74 26.70 7.02
N LYS A 43 -15.83 25.51 6.40
CA LYS A 43 -16.82 25.24 5.36
C LYS A 43 -18.25 25.07 5.90
N GLU A 44 -18.38 24.57 7.13
CA GLU A 44 -19.69 24.44 7.76
C GLU A 44 -20.32 25.81 8.00
N HIS A 45 -19.55 26.80 8.47
CA HIS A 45 -20.03 28.18 8.61
C HIS A 45 -20.54 28.78 7.29
N THR A 46 -19.95 28.41 6.14
CA THR A 46 -20.45 28.89 4.85
C THR A 46 -21.72 28.19 4.36
N ASN A 47 -21.98 26.95 4.79
CA ASN A 47 -23.16 26.16 4.39
C ASN A 47 -24.34 26.28 5.37
N ALA A 48 -24.08 26.38 6.68
CA ALA A 48 -25.11 26.57 7.71
C ALA A 48 -25.91 27.87 7.51
N ASN A 49 -25.28 28.90 6.92
CA ASN A 49 -25.94 30.14 6.52
C ASN A 49 -26.97 29.97 5.38
N LYS A 50 -27.07 28.79 4.74
CA LYS A 50 -28.06 28.52 3.69
C LYS A 50 -29.26 27.68 4.16
N ASP A 51 -29.08 26.76 5.10
CA ASP A 51 -30.09 25.74 5.41
C ASP A 51 -30.65 25.78 6.86
N GLY A 52 -30.26 26.76 7.68
CA GLY A 52 -30.88 26.99 9.00
C GLY A 52 -30.73 25.85 10.02
N GLN A 53 -29.83 24.89 9.77
CA GLN A 53 -29.50 23.82 10.71
C GLN A 53 -28.40 24.27 11.69
N ASN A 54 -28.54 23.87 12.96
CA ASN A 54 -27.54 24.07 14.01
C ASN A 54 -26.20 23.44 13.57
N PRO A 55 -25.04 24.11 13.74
CA PRO A 55 -23.76 23.54 13.37
C PRO A 55 -23.49 22.31 14.22
N SER A 56 -23.47 21.15 13.58
CA SER A 56 -23.06 19.90 14.22
C SER A 56 -21.55 19.94 14.35
N SER A 57 -21.01 20.11 15.56
CA SER A 57 -19.58 20.25 15.76
C SER A 57 -18.81 19.14 15.04
N HIS A 58 -18.08 19.49 13.97
CA HIS A 58 -17.27 18.52 13.25
C HIS A 58 -16.22 17.90 14.19
N PRO A 59 -15.92 16.60 14.04
CA PRO A 59 -14.91 15.96 14.87
C PRO A 59 -13.54 16.58 14.61
N CYS A 60 -12.72 16.67 15.65
CA CYS A 60 -11.30 16.97 15.53
C CYS A 60 -10.63 15.85 14.71
N ILE A 61 -9.93 16.20 13.63
CA ILE A 61 -9.31 15.22 12.73
C ILE A 61 -7.82 15.09 13.08
N ASN A 62 -7.46 13.94 13.64
CA ASN A 62 -6.08 13.58 13.97
C ASN A 62 -5.49 12.72 12.84
N ILE A 63 -4.50 13.23 12.12
CA ILE A 63 -3.82 12.52 11.04
C ILE A 63 -2.53 11.91 11.57
N TRP A 64 -2.32 10.63 11.25
CA TRP A 64 -1.18 9.81 11.63
C TRP A 64 -0.53 9.21 10.40
N CYS A 65 0.74 8.84 10.51
CA CYS A 65 1.51 8.23 9.43
C CYS A 65 2.13 6.90 9.90
N LYS A 66 1.81 5.79 9.23
CA LYS A 66 2.54 4.52 9.35
C LYS A 66 3.68 4.48 8.33
N ARG A 67 4.91 4.36 8.82
CA ARG A 67 6.14 4.51 8.05
C ARG A 67 6.65 3.21 7.43
N GLU A 68 5.85 2.64 6.54
CA GLU A 68 6.30 1.45 5.78
C GLU A 68 7.53 1.74 4.92
N ASP A 69 7.70 3.00 4.52
CA ASP A 69 8.90 3.53 3.89
C ASP A 69 10.16 3.35 4.73
N HIS A 70 10.07 3.13 6.04
CA HIS A 70 11.20 2.87 6.94
C HIS A 70 11.13 1.48 7.62
N GLY A 71 10.30 0.56 7.13
CA GLY A 71 10.05 -0.73 7.76
C GLY A 71 11.15 -1.79 7.56
N SER A 72 12.04 -1.63 6.59
CA SER A 72 13.06 -2.62 6.24
C SER A 72 14.49 -2.06 6.30
N PRO A 73 15.49 -2.88 6.68
CA PRO A 73 16.90 -2.56 6.49
C PRO A 73 17.37 -2.66 5.03
N LEU A 74 16.55 -3.23 4.15
CA LEU A 74 16.91 -3.47 2.75
C LEU A 74 16.67 -2.25 1.88
N ALA A 75 17.29 -2.23 0.70
CA ALA A 75 17.34 -1.07 -0.16
C ALA A 75 15.96 -0.48 -0.42
N CYS A 76 15.88 0.85 -0.30
CA CYS A 76 14.71 1.68 -0.53
C CYS A 76 13.48 1.43 0.35
N SER A 77 13.47 0.37 1.16
CA SER A 77 12.37 -0.02 2.06
C SER A 77 10.99 0.08 1.38
N GLY A 78 9.89 0.08 2.13
CA GLY A 78 8.53 0.20 1.60
C GLY A 78 7.73 -1.10 1.61
N ASN A 79 6.55 -1.02 0.99
CA ASN A 79 5.49 -2.00 1.21
C ASN A 79 5.69 -3.40 0.64
N LYS A 80 6.57 -3.60 -0.36
CA LYS A 80 6.66 -4.89 -1.04
C LYS A 80 7.40 -5.92 -0.20
N TYR A 81 8.31 -5.49 0.69
CA TYR A 81 9.01 -6.39 1.61
C TYR A 81 8.03 -7.18 2.47
N ARG A 82 6.99 -6.56 3.05
CA ARG A 82 5.94 -7.30 3.79
C ARG A 82 5.28 -8.40 2.97
N LYS A 83 5.05 -8.17 1.68
CA LYS A 83 4.50 -9.19 0.78
C LYS A 83 5.53 -10.29 0.55
N LEU A 84 6.77 -9.91 0.31
CA LEU A 84 7.88 -10.81 0.05
C LEU A 84 8.23 -11.67 1.28
N GLU A 85 7.99 -11.22 2.51
CA GLU A 85 8.20 -12.02 3.73
C GLU A 85 7.43 -13.35 3.70
N TYR A 86 6.25 -13.36 3.07
CA TYR A 86 5.45 -14.58 2.89
C TYR A 86 5.78 -15.35 1.60
N ILE A 87 6.37 -14.69 0.60
CA ILE A 87 6.75 -15.32 -0.68
C ILE A 87 8.13 -16.00 -0.58
N VAL A 88 9.06 -15.45 0.20
CA VAL A 88 10.40 -16.03 0.36
C VAL A 88 10.38 -17.48 0.87
N PRO A 89 9.55 -17.87 1.86
CA PRO A 89 9.44 -19.28 2.23
C PRO A 89 9.00 -20.19 1.09
N ASP A 90 8.17 -19.69 0.17
CA ASP A 90 7.74 -20.43 -1.02
C ASP A 90 8.89 -20.55 -2.04
N ILE A 91 9.63 -19.47 -2.28
CA ILE A 91 10.87 -19.45 -3.09
C ILE A 91 11.88 -20.50 -2.59
N LEU A 92 12.12 -20.53 -1.27
CA LEU A 92 13.13 -21.41 -0.65
C LEU A 92 12.69 -22.87 -0.62
N ARG A 93 11.38 -23.14 -0.58
CA ARG A 93 10.82 -24.49 -0.60
C ARG A 93 10.72 -25.05 -2.02
N GLN A 94 10.48 -24.19 -3.00
CA GLN A 94 10.26 -24.64 -4.37
C GLN A 94 11.50 -25.35 -4.92
N GLN A 95 11.26 -26.55 -5.42
CA GLN A 95 12.24 -27.33 -6.16
C GLN A 95 11.63 -27.68 -7.52
N LYS A 96 12.43 -27.57 -8.58
CA LYS A 96 12.07 -28.00 -9.93
C LYS A 96 13.11 -28.99 -10.42
N ASP A 97 12.68 -30.21 -10.74
CA ASP A 97 13.56 -31.30 -11.16
C ASP A 97 14.72 -31.57 -10.18
N GLY A 98 14.44 -31.48 -8.88
CA GLY A 98 15.42 -31.66 -7.81
C GLY A 98 16.39 -30.48 -7.60
N LYS A 99 16.21 -29.37 -8.35
CA LYS A 99 17.03 -28.15 -8.21
C LYS A 99 16.27 -27.06 -7.47
N THR A 100 16.97 -26.33 -6.61
CA THR A 100 16.44 -25.15 -5.92
C THR A 100 16.37 -23.96 -6.87
N VAL A 101 15.53 -22.97 -6.54
CA VAL A 101 15.48 -21.69 -7.25
C VAL A 101 16.88 -21.05 -7.30
N THR A 102 17.27 -20.53 -8.47
CA THR A 102 18.55 -19.84 -8.67
C THR A 102 18.40 -18.39 -9.11
N THR A 103 17.23 -18.02 -9.66
CA THR A 103 16.98 -16.70 -10.23
C THR A 103 15.58 -16.21 -9.88
N LEU A 104 15.45 -15.01 -9.33
CA LEU A 104 14.18 -14.31 -9.22
C LEU A 104 13.92 -13.50 -10.49
N VAL A 105 12.73 -13.62 -11.05
CA VAL A 105 12.31 -12.88 -12.26
C VAL A 105 11.10 -12.03 -11.90
N THR A 106 11.13 -10.75 -12.24
CA THR A 106 10.01 -9.84 -11.99
C THR A 106 9.94 -8.75 -13.05
N GLU A 107 8.87 -7.95 -13.00
CA GLU A 107 8.63 -6.87 -13.94
C GLU A 107 8.08 -5.61 -13.29
N GLY A 108 8.13 -4.51 -14.03
CA GLY A 108 7.38 -3.30 -13.73
C GLY A 108 7.61 -2.19 -14.74
N ALA A 109 7.04 -1.03 -14.47
CA ALA A 109 7.46 0.19 -15.14
C ALA A 109 8.90 0.55 -14.75
N ILE A 110 9.52 1.43 -15.53
CA ILE A 110 10.93 1.85 -15.37
C ILE A 110 11.28 2.20 -13.92
N GLN A 111 10.47 3.05 -13.27
CA GLN A 111 10.69 3.46 -11.87
C GLN A 111 9.98 2.57 -10.84
N SER A 112 9.80 1.27 -11.11
CA SER A 112 9.07 0.36 -10.22
C SER A 112 9.78 0.16 -8.88
N ASN A 113 9.12 0.52 -7.78
CA ASN A 113 9.59 0.19 -6.43
C ASN A 113 9.62 -1.32 -6.16
N HIS A 114 8.79 -2.08 -6.86
CA HIS A 114 8.71 -3.53 -6.69
C HIS A 114 9.98 -4.24 -7.15
N THR A 115 10.57 -3.79 -8.26
CA THR A 115 11.74 -4.44 -8.84
C THR A 115 12.96 -4.26 -7.96
N VAL A 116 13.13 -3.08 -7.33
CA VAL A 116 14.16 -2.84 -6.30
C VAL A 116 14.05 -3.82 -5.14
N GLN A 117 12.84 -4.04 -4.63
CA GLN A 117 12.64 -4.88 -3.45
C GLN A 117 12.82 -6.37 -3.78
N VAL A 118 12.42 -6.83 -4.97
CA VAL A 118 12.72 -8.19 -5.44
C VAL A 118 14.22 -8.38 -5.67
N ALA A 119 14.89 -7.42 -6.32
CA ALA A 119 16.34 -7.48 -6.53
C ALA A 119 17.10 -7.49 -5.19
N SER A 120 16.63 -6.74 -4.19
CA SER A 120 17.20 -6.73 -2.85
C SER A 120 17.03 -8.08 -2.16
N VAL A 121 15.86 -8.70 -2.27
CA VAL A 121 15.62 -10.06 -1.76
C VAL A 121 16.51 -11.08 -2.46
N ALA A 122 16.69 -10.99 -3.78
CA ALA A 122 17.60 -11.87 -4.51
C ALA A 122 19.04 -11.73 -3.98
N ALA A 123 19.52 -10.50 -3.82
CA ALA A 123 20.87 -10.23 -3.33
C ALA A 123 21.12 -10.82 -1.93
N VAL A 124 20.19 -10.65 -0.97
CA VAL A 124 20.36 -11.18 0.39
C VAL A 124 20.20 -12.71 0.46
N LEU A 125 19.46 -13.31 -0.46
CA LEU A 125 19.34 -14.77 -0.57
C LEU A 125 20.47 -15.40 -1.39
N GLY A 126 21.38 -14.60 -1.97
CA GLY A 126 22.43 -15.09 -2.87
C GLY A 126 21.89 -15.63 -4.21
N LEU A 127 20.71 -15.19 -4.64
CA LEU A 127 20.08 -15.54 -5.91
C LEU A 127 20.38 -14.49 -6.98
N LYS A 128 20.31 -14.88 -8.25
CA LYS A 128 20.31 -13.92 -9.36
C LYS A 128 18.96 -13.20 -9.43
N ALA A 129 18.94 -12.00 -10.01
CA ALA A 129 17.70 -11.29 -10.33
C ALA A 129 17.69 -10.88 -11.81
N VAL A 130 16.57 -11.12 -12.49
CA VAL A 130 16.27 -10.60 -13.82
C VAL A 130 15.04 -9.69 -13.70
N VAL A 131 15.20 -8.43 -14.09
CA VAL A 131 14.18 -7.40 -13.98
C VAL A 131 13.77 -6.92 -15.36
N LEU A 132 12.49 -7.07 -15.67
CA LEU A 132 11.88 -6.65 -16.93
C LEU A 132 11.23 -5.27 -16.75
N LEU A 133 11.77 -4.24 -17.41
CA LEU A 133 11.26 -2.88 -17.32
C LEU A 133 10.55 -2.48 -18.62
N HIS A 134 9.24 -2.29 -18.53
CA HIS A 134 8.40 -1.99 -19.68
C HIS A 134 8.34 -0.49 -19.98
N LYS A 135 8.92 -0.05 -21.11
CA LYS A 135 8.89 1.36 -21.54
C LYS A 135 7.48 1.86 -21.87
N GLY A 136 6.62 0.97 -22.36
CA GLY A 136 5.22 1.28 -22.67
C GLY A 136 4.30 1.38 -21.44
N THR A 137 4.74 0.95 -20.26
CA THR A 137 3.89 0.96 -19.06
C THR A 137 3.81 2.36 -18.47
N GLY A 138 2.62 2.97 -18.57
CA GLY A 138 2.31 4.28 -17.98
C GLY A 138 2.62 5.47 -18.88
N GLY A 139 2.63 6.65 -18.27
CA GLY A 139 2.90 7.94 -18.90
C GLY A 139 4.18 8.62 -18.40
N GLY A 140 4.87 8.07 -17.39
CA GLY A 140 6.06 8.70 -16.80
C GLY A 140 7.16 9.00 -17.83
N LEU A 141 7.61 8.00 -18.58
CA LEU A 141 8.61 8.18 -19.64
C LEU A 141 8.14 9.13 -20.76
N ARG A 142 6.85 9.13 -21.07
CA ARG A 142 6.27 9.99 -22.13
C ARG A 142 6.08 11.44 -21.70
N SER A 143 5.99 11.69 -20.39
CA SER A 143 5.68 13.02 -19.83
C SER A 143 6.89 13.71 -19.21
N THR A 144 8.00 13.00 -18.99
CA THR A 144 9.23 13.60 -18.48
C THR A 144 9.88 14.51 -19.53
N THR A 145 10.43 15.63 -19.05
CA THR A 145 11.27 16.55 -19.81
C THR A 145 12.67 15.98 -20.07
N ASN A 146 13.10 14.99 -19.27
CA ASN A 146 14.40 14.37 -19.35
C ASN A 146 14.30 12.82 -19.38
N PRO A 147 14.04 12.23 -20.56
CA PRO A 147 13.91 10.78 -20.72
C PRO A 147 15.16 9.99 -20.35
N GLU A 148 16.36 10.58 -20.49
CA GLU A 148 17.62 9.94 -20.13
C GLU A 148 17.74 9.78 -18.60
N VAL A 149 17.45 10.85 -17.85
CA VAL A 149 17.41 10.81 -16.38
C VAL A 149 16.35 9.82 -15.90
N PHE A 150 15.16 9.85 -16.49
CA PHE A 150 14.07 8.95 -16.09
C PHE A 150 14.42 7.46 -16.26
N GLN A 151 15.21 7.12 -17.28
CA GLN A 151 15.61 5.75 -17.58
C GLN A 151 16.82 5.27 -16.76
N ASN A 152 17.64 6.16 -16.23
CA ASN A 152 18.93 5.79 -15.67
C ASN A 152 19.13 6.13 -14.19
N THR A 153 18.27 6.97 -13.61
CA THR A 153 18.34 7.37 -12.20
C THR A 153 17.25 6.72 -11.35
N GLY A 154 17.28 6.95 -10.04
CA GLY A 154 16.27 6.45 -9.11
C GLY A 154 16.27 4.93 -8.99
N ASN A 155 15.11 4.30 -9.12
CA ASN A 155 14.95 2.87 -8.89
C ASN A 155 15.78 2.02 -9.88
N VAL A 156 15.89 2.43 -11.15
CA VAL A 156 16.68 1.69 -12.15
C VAL A 156 18.16 1.60 -11.74
N GLN A 157 18.71 2.71 -11.25
CA GLN A 157 20.08 2.77 -10.76
C GLN A 157 20.29 1.79 -9.60
N VAL A 158 19.38 1.80 -8.63
CA VAL A 158 19.47 0.91 -7.45
C VAL A 158 19.35 -0.55 -7.86
N VAL A 159 18.45 -0.91 -8.76
CA VAL A 159 18.31 -2.29 -9.27
C VAL A 159 19.63 -2.78 -9.88
N ARG A 160 20.31 -1.94 -10.68
CA ARG A 160 21.63 -2.28 -11.26
C ARG A 160 22.70 -2.44 -10.17
N MET A 161 22.72 -1.57 -9.16
CA MET A 161 23.66 -1.66 -8.03
C MET A 161 23.47 -2.94 -7.20
N LEU A 162 22.24 -3.44 -7.11
CA LEU A 162 21.92 -4.72 -6.45
C LEU A 162 22.34 -5.94 -7.29
N GLY A 163 22.96 -5.75 -8.45
CA GLY A 163 23.47 -6.82 -9.30
C GLY A 163 22.39 -7.50 -10.16
N ALA A 164 21.20 -6.92 -10.28
CA ALA A 164 20.17 -7.47 -11.15
C ALA A 164 20.45 -7.21 -12.63
N GLU A 165 20.14 -8.19 -13.47
CA GLU A 165 20.11 -8.03 -14.91
C GLU A 165 18.85 -7.25 -15.30
N VAL A 166 19.02 -6.04 -15.83
CA VAL A 166 17.90 -5.18 -16.25
C VAL A 166 17.68 -5.32 -17.75
N ARG A 167 16.51 -5.82 -18.15
CA ARG A 167 16.06 -5.90 -19.53
C ARG A 167 14.97 -4.86 -19.77
N MET A 168 15.27 -3.84 -20.58
CA MET A 168 14.27 -2.86 -21.00
C MET A 168 13.45 -3.46 -22.16
N LEU A 169 12.13 -3.51 -22.00
CA LEU A 169 11.20 -3.99 -23.01
C LEU A 169 10.54 -2.79 -23.70
N GLU A 170 10.60 -2.79 -25.02
CA GLU A 170 9.92 -1.79 -25.84
C GLU A 170 8.39 -1.99 -25.79
N PRO A 171 7.60 -0.94 -26.07
CA PRO A 171 6.16 -1.09 -26.24
C PRO A 171 5.88 -2.09 -27.37
N ASP A 172 4.97 -3.04 -27.15
CA ASP A 172 4.54 -3.93 -28.22
C ASP A 172 3.68 -3.16 -29.23
N GLU A 173 4.17 -3.04 -30.46
CA GLU A 173 3.43 -2.42 -31.58
C GLU A 173 2.45 -3.41 -32.23
N SER A 174 2.63 -4.71 -31.99
CA SER A 174 1.76 -5.78 -32.46
C SER A 174 0.81 -6.17 -31.33
N ALA A 175 -0.49 -5.95 -31.47
CA ALA A 175 -1.50 -6.28 -30.46
C ALA A 175 -1.71 -7.80 -30.25
N ASP A 176 -0.68 -8.63 -30.42
CA ASP A 176 -0.70 -10.04 -30.06
C ASP A 176 -0.56 -10.14 -28.54
N ASP A 177 -1.58 -10.66 -27.86
CA ASP A 177 -1.75 -10.86 -26.41
C ASP A 177 -0.70 -11.83 -25.79
N LYS A 178 0.50 -11.95 -26.37
CA LYS A 178 1.54 -12.88 -25.93
C LYS A 178 2.26 -12.31 -24.72
N ASP A 179 2.28 -13.08 -23.63
CA ASP A 179 3.00 -12.74 -22.42
C ASP A 179 4.52 -12.66 -22.72
N PRO A 180 5.15 -11.47 -22.63
CA PRO A 180 6.57 -11.30 -22.94
C PRO A 180 7.48 -11.99 -21.92
N VAL A 181 6.93 -12.44 -20.78
CA VAL A 181 7.68 -13.06 -19.69
C VAL A 181 8.01 -14.53 -19.99
N GLU A 182 7.10 -15.31 -20.57
CA GLU A 182 7.30 -16.75 -20.75
C GLU A 182 8.50 -17.10 -21.65
N PRO A 183 8.72 -16.43 -22.81
CA PRO A 183 9.93 -16.66 -23.60
C PRO A 183 11.23 -16.44 -22.80
N ILE A 184 11.24 -15.43 -21.92
CA ILE A 184 12.40 -15.12 -21.08
C ILE A 184 12.59 -16.19 -19.99
N LEU A 185 11.50 -16.65 -19.36
CA LEU A 185 11.57 -17.76 -18.41
C LEU A 185 12.09 -19.03 -19.09
N GLN A 186 11.69 -19.29 -20.34
CA GLN A 186 12.18 -20.43 -21.09
C GLN A 186 13.65 -20.30 -21.49
N GLU A 187 14.09 -19.12 -21.92
CA GLU A 187 15.50 -18.80 -22.16
C GLU A 187 16.36 -19.09 -20.92
N LEU A 188 15.94 -18.60 -19.74
CA LEU A 188 16.64 -18.84 -18.48
C LEU A 188 16.74 -20.33 -18.15
N ARG A 189 15.64 -21.08 -18.34
CA ARG A 189 15.64 -22.54 -18.13
C ARG A 189 16.60 -23.25 -19.09
N ASN A 190 16.62 -22.86 -20.37
CA ASN A 190 17.54 -23.41 -21.38
C ASN A 190 19.01 -23.13 -21.02
N ASN A 191 19.27 -22.02 -20.34
CA ASN A 191 20.59 -21.64 -19.81
C ASN A 191 20.91 -22.25 -18.43
N GLY A 192 20.12 -23.23 -17.98
CA GLY A 192 20.36 -23.97 -16.73
C GLY A 192 19.90 -23.27 -15.45
N HIS A 193 19.20 -22.13 -15.55
CA HIS A 193 18.61 -21.45 -14.40
C HIS A 193 17.30 -22.11 -13.97
N VAL A 194 16.93 -21.88 -12.70
CA VAL A 194 15.63 -22.24 -12.12
C VAL A 194 14.94 -20.94 -11.74
N PRO A 195 14.20 -20.31 -12.68
CA PRO A 195 13.58 -19.02 -12.44
C PRO A 195 12.32 -19.16 -11.57
N TYR A 196 12.15 -18.24 -10.62
CA TYR A 196 10.93 -18.03 -9.86
C TYR A 196 10.28 -16.71 -10.29
N TRP A 197 9.05 -16.77 -10.78
CA TRP A 197 8.33 -15.60 -11.29
C TRP A 197 7.58 -14.88 -10.18
N ILE A 198 7.84 -13.58 -10.03
CA ILE A 198 7.14 -12.70 -9.09
C ILE A 198 6.41 -11.61 -9.91
N PRO A 199 5.08 -11.70 -10.07
CA PRO A 199 4.33 -10.76 -10.88
C PRO A 199 4.31 -9.35 -10.26
N SER A 200 4.12 -8.34 -11.11
CA SER A 200 4.20 -6.93 -10.72
C SER A 200 3.49 -6.57 -9.40
N GLY A 201 4.27 -6.01 -8.48
CA GLY A 201 3.85 -5.59 -7.14
C GLY A 201 3.46 -6.74 -6.20
N ALA A 202 3.77 -7.97 -6.59
CA ALA A 202 3.43 -9.24 -5.92
C ALA A 202 1.93 -9.49 -5.71
N SER A 203 1.04 -8.71 -6.34
CA SER A 203 -0.38 -8.76 -5.99
C SER A 203 -1.13 -9.94 -6.62
N LEU A 204 -0.68 -10.43 -7.78
CA LEU A 204 -1.23 -11.65 -8.41
C LEU A 204 -0.71 -12.93 -7.75
N HIS A 205 0.35 -12.84 -6.94
CA HIS A 205 0.83 -13.97 -6.17
C HIS A 205 -0.20 -14.31 -5.09
N HIS A 206 -0.56 -15.59 -4.94
CA HIS A 206 -1.60 -16.00 -3.98
C HIS A 206 -1.24 -15.63 -2.53
N LEU A 207 0.05 -15.58 -2.17
CA LEU A 207 0.56 -15.12 -0.88
C LEU A 207 0.64 -13.59 -0.73
N GLY A 208 0.42 -12.84 -1.80
CA GLY A 208 0.72 -11.40 -1.89
C GLY A 208 -0.09 -10.49 -0.97
N GLY A 209 -1.20 -10.99 -0.40
CA GLY A 209 -2.03 -10.26 0.58
C GLY A 209 -1.64 -10.52 2.04
N LEU A 210 -0.90 -11.58 2.34
CA LEU A 210 -0.65 -12.03 3.72
C LEU A 210 0.17 -11.04 4.55
N GLY A 211 1.16 -10.39 3.92
CA GLY A 211 1.98 -9.37 4.57
C GLY A 211 1.16 -8.23 5.17
N TYR A 212 0.16 -7.76 4.42
CA TYR A 212 -0.72 -6.67 4.88
C TYR A 212 -1.87 -7.15 5.75
N ALA A 213 -2.27 -8.43 5.64
CA ALA A 213 -3.14 -9.04 6.64
C ALA A 213 -2.46 -9.08 8.01
N ARG A 214 -1.16 -9.41 8.08
CA ARG A 214 -0.37 -9.35 9.32
C ARG A 214 -0.20 -7.91 9.80
N CYS A 215 0.00 -6.96 8.88
CA CYS A 215 0.10 -5.53 9.18
C CYS A 215 -1.15 -4.98 9.90
N ALA A 216 -2.35 -5.51 9.61
CA ALA A 216 -3.55 -5.13 10.34
C ALA A 216 -3.46 -5.44 11.85
N PHE A 217 -2.93 -6.62 12.21
CA PHE A 217 -2.67 -6.99 13.62
C PHE A 217 -1.57 -6.13 14.26
N GLU A 218 -0.56 -5.77 13.47
CA GLU A 218 0.47 -4.82 13.90
C GLU A 218 -0.13 -3.45 14.23
N ILE A 219 -0.99 -2.92 13.35
CA ILE A 219 -1.73 -1.67 13.59
C ILE A 219 -2.57 -1.78 14.86
N ALA A 220 -3.34 -2.87 15.04
CA ALA A 220 -4.17 -3.07 16.23
C ALA A 220 -3.37 -3.18 17.55
N LYS A 221 -2.13 -3.69 17.49
CA LYS A 221 -1.21 -3.65 18.64
C LYS A 221 -0.72 -2.22 18.90
N GLN A 222 -0.29 -1.51 17.86
CA GLN A 222 0.17 -0.12 17.97
C GLN A 222 -0.93 0.82 18.47
N GLU A 223 -2.19 0.61 18.07
CA GLU A 223 -3.36 1.33 18.59
C GLU A 223 -3.50 1.15 20.10
N ARG A 224 -3.40 -0.10 20.60
CA ARG A 224 -3.45 -0.40 22.03
C ARG A 224 -2.32 0.30 22.79
N GLU A 225 -1.10 0.23 22.28
CA GLU A 225 0.07 0.89 22.88
C GLU A 225 -0.07 2.43 22.92
N LEU A 226 -0.56 3.03 21.84
CA LEU A 226 -0.79 4.48 21.75
C LEU A 226 -1.93 4.93 22.67
N ALA A 227 -2.99 4.14 22.79
CA ALA A 227 -4.12 4.39 23.70
C ALA A 227 -3.69 4.28 25.16
N GLN A 228 -2.89 3.27 25.53
CA GLN A 228 -2.33 3.12 26.88
C GLN A 228 -1.44 4.32 27.28
N ARG A 229 -0.76 4.94 26.31
CA ARG A 229 0.03 6.17 26.52
C ARG A 229 -0.82 7.45 26.52
N GLY A 230 -2.13 7.36 26.29
CA GLY A 230 -3.04 8.51 26.19
C GLY A 230 -2.85 9.35 24.92
N THR A 231 -2.12 8.84 23.92
CA THR A 231 -1.81 9.56 22.67
C THR A 231 -2.83 9.32 21.57
N LEU A 232 -3.43 8.13 21.51
CA LEU A 232 -4.55 7.83 20.64
C LEU A 232 -5.86 7.87 21.45
N LYS A 233 -6.68 8.88 21.20
CA LYS A 233 -7.95 9.15 21.89
C LYS A 233 -9.14 8.81 20.99
N GLY A 234 -10.34 9.26 21.34
CA GLY A 234 -11.57 8.99 20.60
C GLY A 234 -11.94 7.51 20.64
N SER A 235 -12.14 6.89 19.47
CA SER A 235 -12.46 5.46 19.36
C SER A 235 -11.34 4.55 19.89
N GLY A 236 -10.11 5.06 20.02
CA GLY A 236 -8.93 4.27 20.38
C GLY A 236 -8.43 3.37 19.25
N GLN A 237 -8.85 3.65 18.01
CA GLN A 237 -8.34 3.03 16.80
C GLN A 237 -8.19 4.10 15.69
N PHE A 238 -7.56 3.73 14.59
CA PHE A 238 -7.62 4.48 13.34
C PHE A 238 -8.90 4.13 12.58
N ASP A 239 -9.78 5.12 12.47
CA ASP A 239 -11.12 4.97 11.91
C ASP A 239 -11.12 4.96 10.38
N TYR A 240 -10.22 5.76 9.78
CA TYR A 240 -9.97 5.79 8.34
C TYR A 240 -8.51 5.47 8.07
N ILE A 241 -8.25 4.59 7.11
CA ILE A 241 -6.91 4.24 6.67
C ILE A 241 -6.78 4.56 5.19
N PHE A 242 -5.93 5.54 4.86
CA PHE A 242 -5.63 5.92 3.49
C PHE A 242 -4.34 5.24 3.03
N VAL A 243 -4.41 4.56 1.88
CA VAL A 243 -3.31 3.78 1.35
C VAL A 243 -3.35 3.75 -0.18
N SER A 244 -2.19 3.74 -0.82
CA SER A 244 -2.10 3.69 -2.28
C SER A 244 -2.63 2.36 -2.83
N PHE A 245 -3.49 2.45 -3.84
CA PHE A 245 -4.01 1.32 -4.60
C PHE A 245 -3.40 1.30 -6.02
N GLY A 246 -2.37 0.48 -6.18
CA GLY A 246 -1.77 0.14 -7.49
C GLY A 246 -2.22 -1.25 -7.95
N SER A 247 -1.39 -2.27 -7.68
CA SER A 247 -1.69 -3.65 -8.09
C SER A 247 -2.67 -4.40 -7.19
N GLY A 248 -3.00 -3.87 -5.99
CA GLY A 248 -4.16 -4.26 -5.18
C GLY A 248 -3.89 -4.93 -3.83
N SER A 249 -2.91 -5.84 -3.72
CA SER A 249 -2.84 -6.73 -2.55
C SER A 249 -2.50 -6.07 -1.21
N THR A 250 -2.00 -4.83 -1.22
CA THR A 250 -1.79 -4.04 0.00
C THR A 250 -3.13 -3.73 0.68
N VAL A 251 -4.08 -3.18 -0.07
CA VAL A 251 -5.43 -2.85 0.43
C VAL A 251 -6.19 -4.11 0.77
N SER A 252 -6.18 -5.09 -0.14
CA SER A 252 -6.84 -6.36 0.06
C SER A 252 -6.34 -7.14 1.28
N GLY A 253 -5.03 -7.11 1.53
CA GLY A 253 -4.43 -7.70 2.72
C GLY A 253 -4.89 -7.01 3.99
N LEU A 254 -4.89 -5.68 4.03
CA LEU A 254 -5.41 -4.91 5.16
C LEU A 254 -6.87 -5.26 5.46
N ILE A 255 -7.71 -5.32 4.42
CA ILE A 255 -9.12 -5.73 4.55
C ILE A 255 -9.22 -7.12 5.18
N ALA A 256 -8.55 -8.13 4.62
CA ALA A 256 -8.56 -9.49 5.16
C ALA A 256 -8.11 -9.55 6.63
N GLY A 257 -7.02 -8.85 6.97
CA GLY A 257 -6.50 -8.78 8.33
C GLY A 257 -7.46 -8.11 9.32
N PHE A 258 -8.08 -6.99 8.94
CA PHE A 258 -9.06 -6.30 9.79
C PHE A 258 -10.35 -7.10 9.96
N LYS A 259 -10.83 -7.78 8.91
CA LYS A 259 -11.99 -8.70 9.02
C LYS A 259 -11.70 -9.85 9.98
N LEU A 260 -10.48 -10.41 9.95
CA LEU A 260 -10.08 -11.45 10.92
C LEU A 260 -9.99 -10.90 12.34
N LEU A 261 -9.45 -9.69 12.54
CA LEU A 261 -9.46 -9.01 13.84
C LEU A 261 -10.87 -8.80 14.37
N GLU A 262 -11.80 -8.29 13.54
CA GLU A 262 -13.21 -8.12 13.89
C GLU A 262 -13.85 -9.44 14.33
N LYS A 263 -13.67 -10.50 13.54
CA LYS A 263 -14.19 -11.84 13.85
C LYS A 263 -13.62 -12.39 15.16
N THR A 264 -12.32 -12.20 15.40
CA THR A 264 -11.64 -12.67 16.61
C THR A 264 -12.13 -11.91 17.85
N ARG A 265 -12.38 -10.60 17.73
CA ARG A 265 -12.95 -9.76 18.81
C ARG A 265 -14.35 -10.16 19.22
N GLN A 266 -15.15 -10.68 18.29
CA GLN A 266 -16.51 -11.14 18.55
C GLN A 266 -16.59 -12.50 19.26
N GLN A 267 -15.48 -13.23 19.38
CA GLN A 267 -15.49 -14.53 20.05
C GLN A 267 -15.61 -14.41 21.58
N PRO A 268 -16.33 -15.34 22.24
CA PRO A 268 -16.42 -15.38 23.70
C PRO A 268 -15.03 -15.51 24.35
N GLY A 269 -14.76 -14.71 25.39
CA GLY A 269 -13.51 -14.76 26.15
C GLY A 269 -12.39 -13.83 25.64
N ASN A 270 -12.66 -12.98 24.65
CA ASN A 270 -11.70 -11.95 24.25
C ASN A 270 -11.74 -10.74 25.20
N ASN A 271 -10.56 -10.23 25.60
CA ASN A 271 -10.36 -9.24 26.67
C ASN A 271 -10.63 -7.78 26.23
N ASP A 272 -11.41 -7.53 25.18
CA ASP A 272 -11.70 -6.17 24.72
C ASP A 272 -12.81 -5.47 25.56
N ASP A 273 -13.13 -5.99 26.76
CA ASP A 273 -14.10 -5.44 27.73
C ASP A 273 -15.46 -5.06 27.15
N GLY A 274 -15.90 -5.73 26.07
CA GLY A 274 -17.13 -5.41 25.35
C GLY A 274 -17.10 -4.07 24.60
N LYS A 275 -15.91 -3.48 24.40
CA LYS A 275 -15.73 -2.22 23.67
C LYS A 275 -16.14 -2.39 22.21
N GLN A 276 -17.18 -1.67 21.81
CA GLN A 276 -17.60 -1.60 20.42
C GLN A 276 -16.74 -0.59 19.67
N TYR A 277 -16.13 -1.03 18.57
CA TYR A 277 -15.34 -0.17 17.69
C TYR A 277 -16.18 0.25 16.49
N PRO A 278 -16.08 1.52 16.05
CA PRO A 278 -16.57 1.98 14.76
C PRO A 278 -16.08 1.07 13.63
N LYS A 279 -16.90 0.81 12.60
CA LYS A 279 -16.44 0.07 11.41
C LYS A 279 -15.28 0.81 10.74
N ARG A 280 -14.08 0.24 10.74
CA ARG A 280 -12.91 0.87 10.10
C ARG A 280 -13.11 0.98 8.58
N GLN A 281 -12.65 2.09 8.01
CA GLN A 281 -12.70 2.33 6.56
C GLN A 281 -11.30 2.26 5.97
N VAL A 282 -11.04 1.29 5.10
CA VAL A 282 -9.79 1.24 4.33
C VAL A 282 -10.05 1.88 2.97
N ILE A 283 -9.51 3.08 2.77
CA ILE A 283 -9.67 3.88 1.55
C ILE A 283 -8.44 3.70 0.67
N GLY A 284 -8.60 2.97 -0.43
CA GLY A 284 -7.58 2.78 -1.45
C GLY A 284 -7.58 3.92 -2.47
N ILE A 285 -6.57 4.78 -2.45
CA ILE A 285 -6.43 5.83 -3.48
C ILE A 285 -5.77 5.25 -4.73
N MET A 286 -6.50 5.18 -5.84
CA MET A 286 -5.99 4.59 -7.08
C MET A 286 -4.85 5.42 -7.66
N SER A 287 -3.78 4.75 -8.08
CA SER A 287 -2.58 5.39 -8.63
C SER A 287 -2.57 5.48 -10.17
N SER A 288 -3.56 4.85 -10.83
CA SER A 288 -3.58 4.65 -12.29
C SER A 288 -5.01 4.62 -12.85
N PRO A 289 -5.26 5.25 -14.02
CA PRO A 289 -6.52 5.13 -14.77
C PRO A 289 -6.52 3.96 -15.79
N THR A 290 -5.59 3.00 -15.69
CA THR A 290 -5.41 1.93 -16.70
C THR A 290 -6.63 1.06 -16.96
N LYS A 291 -7.49 0.86 -15.94
CA LYS A 291 -8.76 0.14 -16.03
C LYS A 291 -9.79 0.90 -15.18
N PRO A 292 -11.09 0.78 -15.48
CA PRO A 292 -12.12 1.48 -14.73
C PRO A 292 -12.18 1.00 -13.28
N LYS A 293 -12.60 1.87 -12.36
CA LYS A 293 -12.68 1.57 -10.92
C LYS A 293 -13.36 0.22 -10.57
N PRO A 294 -14.51 -0.17 -11.18
CA PRO A 294 -15.13 -1.48 -10.91
C PRO A 294 -14.22 -2.68 -11.14
N TYR A 295 -13.37 -2.64 -12.19
CA TYR A 295 -12.38 -3.71 -12.43
C TYR A 295 -11.40 -3.85 -11.27
N HIS A 296 -10.97 -2.73 -10.70
CA HIS A 296 -10.04 -2.70 -9.58
C HIS A 296 -10.72 -3.11 -8.26
N GLU A 297 -11.99 -2.78 -8.07
CA GLU A 297 -12.79 -3.20 -6.92
C GLU A 297 -12.99 -4.73 -6.92
N GLU A 298 -13.43 -5.31 -8.03
CA GLU A 298 -13.57 -6.77 -8.18
C GLU A 298 -12.25 -7.50 -7.91
N ARG A 299 -11.15 -6.95 -8.44
CA ARG A 299 -9.80 -7.48 -8.22
C ARG A 299 -9.39 -7.39 -6.74
N ALA A 300 -9.71 -6.29 -6.07
CA ALA A 300 -9.41 -6.09 -4.65
C ALA A 300 -10.18 -7.08 -3.77
N VAL A 301 -11.47 -7.28 -4.04
CA VAL A 301 -12.31 -8.28 -3.35
C VAL A 301 -11.73 -9.67 -3.55
N ARG A 302 -11.39 -10.05 -4.78
CA ARG A 302 -10.79 -11.36 -5.07
C ARG A 302 -9.52 -11.59 -4.26
N PHE A 303 -8.60 -10.63 -4.24
CA PHE A 303 -7.37 -10.77 -3.45
C PHE A 303 -7.61 -10.78 -1.95
N ALA A 304 -8.61 -10.03 -1.45
CA ALA A 304 -8.97 -10.03 -0.04
C ALA A 304 -9.55 -11.39 0.35
N ARG A 305 -10.40 -11.97 -0.50
CA ARG A 305 -10.94 -13.33 -0.37
C ARG A 305 -9.86 -14.41 -0.39
N THR A 306 -8.89 -14.32 -1.30
CA THR A 306 -7.75 -15.24 -1.35
C THR A 306 -6.95 -15.17 -0.05
N ALA A 307 -6.55 -13.98 0.39
CA ALA A 307 -5.81 -13.82 1.65
C ALA A 307 -6.64 -14.26 2.85
N GLY A 308 -7.91 -13.86 2.90
CA GLY A 308 -8.89 -14.19 3.95
C GLY A 308 -9.05 -15.70 4.15
N GLY A 309 -9.25 -16.44 3.07
CA GLY A 309 -9.37 -17.90 3.11
C GLY A 309 -8.13 -18.58 3.70
N MET A 310 -6.93 -18.08 3.38
CA MET A 310 -5.68 -18.62 3.91
C MET A 310 -5.50 -18.36 5.42
N ILE A 311 -6.08 -17.27 5.93
CA ILE A 311 -5.91 -16.85 7.34
C ILE A 311 -7.07 -17.26 8.25
N GLY A 312 -8.03 -18.04 7.75
CA GLY A 312 -9.14 -18.60 8.54
C GLY A 312 -10.47 -17.85 8.46
N LEU A 313 -10.62 -16.92 7.51
CA LEU A 313 -11.93 -16.36 7.16
C LEU A 313 -12.65 -17.26 6.16
N ASP A 314 -13.97 -17.23 6.19
CA ASP A 314 -14.81 -17.69 5.09
C ASP A 314 -14.81 -16.61 3.99
N PRO A 315 -14.23 -16.87 2.81
CA PRO A 315 -14.09 -15.84 1.78
C PRO A 315 -15.42 -15.27 1.26
N GLN A 316 -16.52 -16.04 1.30
CA GLN A 316 -17.80 -15.58 0.76
C GLN A 316 -18.66 -14.89 1.81
N ASN A 317 -18.56 -15.33 3.07
CA ASN A 317 -19.39 -14.81 4.15
C ASN A 317 -18.73 -13.68 4.95
N ASP A 318 -17.39 -13.72 5.11
CA ASP A 318 -16.69 -12.75 5.94
C ASP A 318 -16.16 -11.53 5.15
N ILE A 319 -16.14 -11.57 3.82
CA ILE A 319 -15.61 -10.48 2.97
C ILE A 319 -16.61 -10.15 1.86
N SER A 320 -17.14 -8.93 1.90
CA SER A 320 -18.08 -8.42 0.90
C SER A 320 -17.45 -7.37 -0.02
N VAL A 321 -18.17 -7.02 -1.08
CA VAL A 321 -17.81 -5.91 -1.99
C VAL A 321 -17.79 -4.57 -1.26
N ASP A 322 -18.61 -4.42 -0.22
CA ASP A 322 -18.73 -3.18 0.56
C ASP A 322 -17.52 -2.92 1.48
N ASP A 323 -16.68 -3.94 1.70
CA ASP A 323 -15.43 -3.78 2.44
C ASP A 323 -14.32 -3.13 1.59
N VAL A 324 -14.50 -3.03 0.27
CA VAL A 324 -13.56 -2.39 -0.65
C VAL A 324 -14.04 -0.99 -1.00
N ARG A 325 -13.29 0.03 -0.56
CA ARG A 325 -13.53 1.43 -0.92
C ARG A 325 -12.34 1.98 -1.70
N LEU A 326 -12.52 2.15 -3.01
CA LEU A 326 -11.51 2.76 -3.88
C LEU A 326 -11.92 4.17 -4.31
N ASP A 327 -10.94 5.05 -4.45
CA ASP A 327 -11.13 6.42 -4.95
C ASP A 327 -10.19 6.69 -6.12
N ASP A 328 -10.77 6.93 -7.29
CA ASP A 328 -10.08 7.17 -8.54
C ASP A 328 -10.03 8.65 -8.95
N ARG A 329 -10.57 9.58 -8.15
CA ARG A 329 -10.57 11.02 -8.47
C ARG A 329 -9.16 11.64 -8.61
N PHE A 330 -8.14 10.94 -8.12
CA PHE A 330 -6.74 11.43 -8.02
C PHE A 330 -5.77 10.69 -8.94
N VAL A 331 -6.25 9.80 -9.81
CA VAL A 331 -5.40 8.98 -10.70
C VAL A 331 -4.64 9.80 -11.75
N GLY A 332 -5.13 10.98 -12.12
CA GLY A 332 -4.58 11.80 -13.20
C GLY A 332 -4.81 11.20 -14.59
N SER A 333 -4.07 11.69 -15.58
CA SER A 333 -4.20 11.26 -16.98
C SER A 333 -3.51 9.92 -17.30
N ALA A 334 -2.47 9.56 -16.54
CA ALA A 334 -1.74 8.31 -16.74
C ALA A 334 -1.01 7.85 -15.48
N TYR A 335 -0.72 6.54 -15.42
CA TYR A 335 0.14 5.96 -14.39
C TYR A 335 1.57 6.49 -14.50
N GLY A 336 2.19 6.86 -13.39
CA GLY A 336 3.57 7.39 -13.38
C GLY A 336 3.71 8.83 -13.90
N GLN A 337 2.62 9.48 -14.34
CA GLN A 337 2.64 10.90 -14.64
C GLN A 337 2.32 11.70 -13.37
N LEU A 338 3.13 12.72 -13.11
CA LEU A 338 2.89 13.69 -12.05
C LEU A 338 2.02 14.83 -12.60
N ASP A 339 0.85 15.05 -12.02
CA ASP A 339 0.00 16.19 -12.34
C ASP A 339 0.21 17.35 -11.33
N PRO A 340 -0.07 18.61 -11.71
CA PRO A 340 0.20 19.77 -10.87
C PRO A 340 -0.42 19.71 -9.47
N LYS A 341 -1.65 19.22 -9.34
CA LYS A 341 -2.33 19.14 -8.03
C LYS A 341 -1.70 18.10 -7.11
N THR A 342 -1.16 17.02 -7.69
CA THR A 342 -0.38 16.04 -6.92
C THR A 342 0.97 16.62 -6.52
N ASN A 343 1.61 17.42 -7.39
CA ASN A 343 2.83 18.14 -7.06
C ASN A 343 2.63 19.14 -5.92
N ASP A 344 1.54 19.91 -5.95
CA ASP A 344 1.18 20.87 -4.89
C ASP A 344 0.99 20.17 -3.54
N ALA A 345 0.32 19.01 -3.53
CA ALA A 345 0.11 18.21 -2.33
C ALA A 345 1.45 17.71 -1.76
N LEU A 346 2.34 17.18 -2.61
CA LEU A 346 3.67 16.73 -2.22
C LEU A 346 4.50 17.87 -1.63
N ASN A 347 4.60 18.99 -2.34
CA ASN A 347 5.34 20.16 -1.90
C ASN A 347 4.80 20.73 -0.58
N ARG A 348 3.48 20.76 -0.41
CA ARG A 348 2.87 21.21 0.84
C ARG A 348 3.22 20.28 2.00
N VAL A 349 3.00 18.98 1.86
CA VAL A 349 3.24 17.99 2.92
C VAL A 349 4.73 17.96 3.31
N ALA A 350 5.62 18.07 2.33
CA ALA A 350 7.06 18.21 2.55
C ALA A 350 7.40 19.46 3.39
N ARG A 351 6.79 20.61 3.09
CA ARG A 351 7.07 21.88 3.78
C ARG A 351 6.49 21.96 5.19
N VAL A 352 5.33 21.34 5.44
CA VAL A 352 4.64 21.46 6.74
C VAL A 352 5.01 20.40 7.75
N ASP A 353 5.21 19.14 7.32
CA ASP A 353 5.49 18.01 8.23
C ASP A 353 6.83 17.32 7.89
N GLY A 354 7.62 17.83 6.95
CA GLY A 354 8.90 17.22 6.55
C GLY A 354 8.74 15.83 5.92
N LEU A 355 7.52 15.48 5.48
CA LEU A 355 7.18 14.16 4.99
C LEU A 355 7.29 14.13 3.45
N ILE A 356 8.22 13.34 2.94
CA ILE A 356 8.48 13.23 1.50
C ILE A 356 7.74 12.02 0.91
N GLY A 357 6.71 12.30 0.11
CA GLY A 357 6.05 11.28 -0.72
C GLY A 357 6.66 11.17 -2.12
N ASP A 358 6.24 10.14 -2.85
CA ASP A 358 6.63 9.91 -4.25
C ASP A 358 5.58 10.42 -5.26
N PRO A 359 5.98 10.76 -6.50
CA PRO A 359 5.10 11.34 -7.52
C PRO A 359 4.02 10.40 -8.06
N VAL A 360 4.16 9.08 -7.85
CA VAL A 360 3.34 8.06 -8.50
C VAL A 360 2.27 7.50 -7.59
N TYR A 361 2.59 7.26 -6.31
CA TYR A 361 1.71 6.53 -5.39
C TYR A 361 1.31 7.37 -4.17
N THR A 362 2.27 7.63 -3.28
CA THR A 362 2.03 8.25 -1.98
C THR A 362 1.65 9.71 -2.12
N GLY A 363 2.16 10.44 -3.12
CA GLY A 363 1.69 11.79 -3.45
C GLY A 363 0.22 11.84 -3.82
N LYS A 364 -0.26 10.91 -4.67
CA LYS A 364 -1.70 10.81 -5.03
C LYS A 364 -2.55 10.44 -3.82
N THR A 365 -2.02 9.59 -2.95
CA THR A 365 -2.70 9.18 -1.71
C THR A 365 -2.83 10.34 -0.73
N LEU A 366 -1.76 11.11 -0.54
CA LEU A 366 -1.75 12.34 0.27
C LEU A 366 -2.72 13.37 -0.29
N ARG A 367 -2.72 13.58 -1.62
CA ARG A 367 -3.69 14.45 -2.29
C ARG A 367 -5.13 13.99 -2.01
N GLY A 368 -5.40 12.70 -2.09
CA GLY A 368 -6.72 12.13 -1.81
C GLY A 368 -7.14 12.35 -0.36
N LEU A 369 -6.26 12.03 0.59
CA LEU A 369 -6.49 12.27 2.02
C LEU A 369 -6.78 13.75 2.30
N LEU A 370 -5.95 14.66 1.77
CA LEU A 370 -6.14 16.10 1.91
C LEU A 370 -7.49 16.54 1.36
N HIS A 371 -7.89 16.03 0.19
CA HIS A 371 -9.18 16.35 -0.40
C HIS A 371 -10.35 15.92 0.51
N TRP A 372 -10.34 14.68 1.00
CA TRP A 372 -11.39 14.13 1.87
C TRP A 372 -11.56 14.96 3.15
N VAL A 373 -10.43 15.36 3.72
CA VAL A 373 -10.37 16.17 4.92
C VAL A 373 -10.87 17.59 4.66
N GLU A 374 -10.30 18.26 3.66
CA GLU A 374 -10.56 19.68 3.41
C GLU A 374 -11.93 19.94 2.78
N SER A 375 -12.51 18.96 2.08
CA SER A 375 -13.88 19.03 1.59
C SER A 375 -14.93 18.75 2.67
N GLY A 376 -14.50 18.36 3.88
CA GLY A 376 -15.36 17.88 4.96
C GLY A 376 -16.05 16.55 4.64
N GLU A 377 -15.65 15.85 3.58
CA GLU A 377 -16.24 14.57 3.16
C GLU A 377 -16.03 13.50 4.22
N ILE A 378 -14.84 13.43 4.81
CA ILE A 378 -14.56 12.47 5.88
C ILE A 378 -15.42 12.70 7.13
N ALA A 379 -15.68 13.96 7.48
CA ALA A 379 -16.53 14.32 8.62
C ALA A 379 -18.00 13.98 8.35
N ARG A 380 -18.50 14.22 7.13
CA ARG A 380 -19.86 13.82 6.74
C ARG A 380 -20.02 12.30 6.73
N ASP A 381 -19.05 11.57 6.17
CA ASP A 381 -19.04 10.09 6.18
C ASP A 381 -19.05 9.55 7.61
N TRP A 382 -18.28 10.18 8.51
CA TRP A 382 -18.25 9.84 9.93
C TRP A 382 -19.61 10.04 10.62
N SER A 383 -20.22 11.23 10.46
CA SER A 383 -21.50 11.56 11.09
C SER A 383 -22.65 10.68 10.59
N VAL A 384 -22.72 10.39 9.28
CA VAL A 384 -23.79 9.55 8.69
C VAL A 384 -23.75 8.12 9.23
N ARG A 385 -22.58 7.65 9.68
CA ARG A 385 -22.42 6.33 10.27
C ARG A 385 -22.89 6.24 11.73
N GLY A 386 -23.42 7.33 12.29
CA GLY A 386 -23.96 7.37 13.66
C GLY A 386 -22.88 7.43 14.75
N GLU A 387 -21.65 7.76 14.38
CA GLU A 387 -20.51 7.79 15.29
C GLU A 387 -20.44 9.16 15.98
N ASN A 388 -20.60 9.17 17.31
CA ASN A 388 -20.69 10.41 18.10
C ASN A 388 -19.36 10.85 18.73
N SER A 389 -18.22 10.28 18.31
CA SER A 389 -16.91 10.70 18.81
C SER A 389 -16.58 12.12 18.34
N THR A 390 -16.15 12.97 19.26
CA THR A 390 -15.64 14.32 18.97
C THR A 390 -14.24 14.31 18.35
N GLU A 391 -13.58 13.15 18.31
CA GLU A 391 -12.27 12.95 17.70
C GLU A 391 -12.31 11.81 16.68
N LEU A 392 -11.69 12.06 15.52
CA LEU A 392 -11.58 11.15 14.40
C LEU A 392 -10.11 10.88 14.08
N ASN A 393 -9.71 9.62 14.07
CA ASN A 393 -8.31 9.25 13.80
C ASN A 393 -8.14 8.71 12.38
N VAL A 394 -7.24 9.33 11.61
CA VAL A 394 -6.93 8.98 10.22
C VAL A 394 -5.50 8.48 10.13
N LEU A 395 -5.29 7.27 9.60
CA LEU A 395 -3.97 6.73 9.34
C LEU A 395 -3.63 6.79 7.85
N PHE A 396 -2.61 7.54 7.50
CA PHE A 396 -1.94 7.45 6.21
C PHE A 396 -0.87 6.36 6.26
N ILE A 397 -0.92 5.38 5.35
CA ILE A 397 0.14 4.39 5.21
C ILE A 397 1.12 4.85 4.13
N HIS A 398 2.31 5.29 4.56
CA HIS A 398 3.36 5.72 3.66
C HIS A 398 4.08 4.51 3.06
N THR A 399 3.64 4.05 1.90
CA THR A 399 4.10 2.78 1.29
C THR A 399 5.54 2.77 0.71
N GLY A 400 6.35 3.80 0.99
CA GLY A 400 7.62 4.07 0.31
C GLY A 400 7.47 4.79 -1.02
N GLY A 401 8.50 4.68 -1.85
CA GLY A 401 8.50 5.16 -3.24
C GLY A 401 9.46 6.31 -3.53
N GLN A 402 10.04 6.93 -2.50
CA GLN A 402 10.78 8.18 -2.61
C GLN A 402 12.01 8.09 -3.53
N PHE A 403 12.59 6.91 -3.71
CA PHE A 403 13.74 6.72 -4.61
C PHE A 403 13.41 6.97 -6.08
N ALA A 404 12.12 6.92 -6.46
CA ALA A 404 11.70 7.34 -7.78
C ALA A 404 11.84 8.86 -8.01
N LEU A 405 11.94 9.69 -6.97
CA LEU A 405 11.98 11.16 -7.09
C LEU A 405 13.13 11.67 -7.97
N ALA A 406 14.29 10.99 -7.95
CA ALA A 406 15.42 11.39 -8.81
C ALA A 406 15.08 11.37 -10.31
N ALA A 407 14.09 10.55 -10.72
CA ALA A 407 13.58 10.49 -12.08
C ALA A 407 12.57 11.62 -12.41
N TYR A 408 12.13 12.37 -11.40
CA TYR A 408 11.24 13.53 -11.50
C TYR A 408 11.98 14.78 -10.99
N SER A 409 13.14 15.07 -11.59
CA SER A 409 14.08 16.11 -11.14
C SER A 409 13.52 17.53 -11.09
N ASP A 410 12.40 17.77 -11.75
CA ASP A 410 11.82 19.11 -11.94
C ASP A 410 10.80 19.51 -10.85
N ILE A 411 10.65 18.68 -9.81
CA ILE A 411 9.71 18.89 -8.68
C ILE A 411 10.13 20.01 -7.75
#